data_AF-A0A3F2RXL6-F1
#
_entry.id   AF-A0A3F2RXL6-F1
#
_cell.length_a   1.000
_cell.length_b   1.000
_cell.length_c   1.000
_cell.angle_alpha   90.00
_cell.angle_beta   90.00
_cell.angle_gamma   90.00
#
_symmetry.space_group_name_H-M   'P 1'
#
loop_
_entity.id
_entity.type
_entity.pdbx_description
1 polymer ?
#
loop_
_entity_poly.entity_id
_entity_poly.type
_entity_poly.pdbx_seq_one_letter_code
_entity_poly.pdbx_strand_id
1 'polypeptide(L)'
;MKIEGNLQLIIGPMFSGKSTELIRRIRRYQHAKLECIIVKYLFDTRHSEEMLSTHDKVLVEAMPVQTLADVRSCLDDYEVIGIDEGQFYPDLVEFCQDAANMGKVVVVAALDGTFERKGFQNVIELIPSAEQVIKLNAICASCGQDAGHFSKCLLTLGVNHCADR
;
A
#
# COMPACT_ATOMS: atom_id res chain seq x y z
N MET A 1 -18.66 19.59 -1.26
CA MET A 1 -18.61 18.73 -0.05
C MET A 1 -17.16 18.65 0.35
N LYS A 2 -16.80 19.02 1.58
CA LYS A 2 -15.41 18.87 2.05
C LYS A 2 -15.35 17.51 2.73
N ILE A 3 -14.45 16.64 2.25
CA ILE A 3 -14.25 15.33 2.85
C ILE A 3 -13.41 15.55 4.12
N GLU A 4 -13.72 14.81 5.18
CA GLU A 4 -12.92 14.83 6.39
C GLU A 4 -11.66 13.98 6.21
N GLY A 5 -10.60 14.36 6.93
CA GLY A 5 -9.37 13.59 6.97
C GLY A 5 -9.64 12.15 7.41
N ASN A 6 -9.03 11.18 6.73
CA ASN A 6 -9.27 9.77 7.02
C ASN A 6 -8.08 8.91 6.61
N LEU A 7 -7.52 8.15 7.53
CA LEU A 7 -6.47 7.17 7.32
C LEU A 7 -7.02 5.74 7.31
N GLN A 8 -6.82 5.07 6.18
CA GLN A 8 -7.19 3.68 5.96
C GLN A 8 -5.93 2.86 5.72
N LEU A 9 -5.78 1.77 6.47
CA LEU A 9 -4.61 0.90 6.41
C LEU A 9 -5.01 -0.51 5.94
N ILE A 10 -4.37 -0.96 4.87
CA ILE A 10 -4.51 -2.29 4.25
C ILE A 10 -3.19 -3.02 4.45
N ILE A 11 -3.19 -4.02 5.31
CA ILE A 11 -2.00 -4.82 5.64
C ILE A 11 -2.17 -6.28 5.26
N GLY A 12 -1.04 -7.00 5.19
CA GLY A 12 -0.99 -8.43 4.92
C GLY A 12 0.31 -8.83 4.25
N PRO A 13 0.56 -10.13 4.05
CA PRO A 13 1.76 -10.61 3.37
C PRO A 13 1.77 -10.23 1.89
N MET A 14 2.80 -10.62 1.15
CA MET A 14 2.78 -10.59 -0.31
C MET A 14 1.58 -11.40 -0.84
N PHE A 15 1.21 -11.16 -2.11
CA PHE A 15 0.09 -11.81 -2.83
C PHE A 15 -1.30 -11.88 -2.15
N SER A 16 -1.51 -11.20 -1.02
CA SER A 16 -2.82 -11.09 -0.34
C SER A 16 -3.79 -10.12 -1.02
N GLY A 17 -3.41 -9.50 -2.15
CA GLY A 17 -4.26 -8.59 -2.91
C GLY A 17 -4.30 -7.14 -2.40
N LYS A 18 -3.32 -6.69 -1.60
CA LYS A 18 -3.28 -5.32 -1.05
C LYS A 18 -3.40 -4.23 -2.11
N SER A 19 -2.57 -4.26 -3.16
CA SER A 19 -2.62 -3.27 -4.25
C SER A 19 -3.95 -3.32 -5.01
N THR A 20 -4.56 -4.50 -5.15
CA THR A 20 -5.90 -4.66 -5.74
C THR A 20 -6.97 -3.97 -4.89
N GLU A 21 -6.93 -4.16 -3.57
CA GLU A 21 -7.85 -3.51 -2.64
C GLU A 21 -7.64 -1.99 -2.57
N LEU A 22 -6.39 -1.53 -2.60
CA LEU A 22 -6.04 -0.10 -2.71
C LEU A 22 -6.68 0.51 -3.96
N ILE A 23 -6.41 -0.06 -5.13
CA ILE A 23 -6.97 0.42 -6.41
C ILE A 23 -8.50 0.39 -6.39
N ARG A 24 -9.10 -0.65 -5.82
CA ARG A 24 -10.55 -0.74 -5.69
C ARG A 24 -11.12 0.42 -4.85
N ARG A 25 -10.46 0.79 -3.75
CA ARG A 25 -10.88 1.93 -2.92
C ARG A 25 -10.69 3.26 -3.65
N ILE A 26 -9.53 3.49 -4.27
CA ILE A 26 -9.26 4.71 -5.03
C ILE A 26 -10.29 4.91 -6.16
N ARG A 27 -10.62 3.85 -6.91
CA ARG A 27 -11.64 3.91 -7.96
C ARG A 27 -13.01 4.35 -7.46
N ARG A 28 -13.41 3.97 -6.24
CA ARG A 28 -14.68 4.42 -5.65
C ARG A 28 -14.72 5.93 -5.44
N TYR A 29 -13.60 6.52 -5.03
CA TYR A 29 -13.47 7.97 -4.90
C TYR A 29 -13.42 8.67 -6.26
N GLN A 30 -12.71 8.11 -7.24
CA GLN A 30 -12.73 8.60 -8.63
C GLN A 30 -14.14 8.59 -9.24
N HIS A 31 -14.94 7.54 -8.98
CA HIS A 31 -16.34 7.49 -9.41
C HIS A 31 -17.20 8.59 -8.75
N ALA A 32 -16.82 9.04 -7.55
CA ALA A 32 -17.41 10.19 -6.88
C ALA A 32 -16.87 11.54 -7.38
N LYS A 33 -16.04 11.54 -8.44
CA LYS A 33 -15.40 12.71 -9.06
C LYS A 33 -14.47 13.49 -8.13
N LEU A 34 -13.70 12.76 -7.33
CA LEU A 34 -12.66 13.32 -6.47
C LEU A 34 -11.31 13.15 -7.15
N GLU A 35 -10.44 14.14 -7.01
CA GLU A 35 -9.08 14.07 -7.52
C GLU A 35 -8.28 13.10 -6.63
N CYS A 36 -7.74 12.08 -7.28
CA CYS A 36 -7.05 10.99 -6.62
C CYS A 36 -5.66 10.82 -7.20
N ILE A 37 -4.67 10.60 -6.35
CA ILE A 37 -3.32 10.20 -6.75
C ILE A 37 -2.98 8.85 -6.13
N ILE A 38 -2.29 8.00 -6.87
CA ILE A 38 -1.63 6.81 -6.31
C ILE A 38 -0.13 6.99 -6.39
N VAL A 39 0.54 6.68 -5.29
CA VAL A 39 1.99 6.78 -5.12
C VAL A 39 2.55 5.37 -5.04
N LYS A 40 3.60 5.10 -5.82
CA LYS A 40 4.32 3.82 -5.80
C LYS A 40 5.79 4.04 -5.48
N TYR A 41 6.40 3.05 -4.84
CA TYR A 41 7.82 3.14 -4.49
C TYR A 41 8.68 3.03 -5.75
N LEU A 42 9.53 4.02 -6.00
CA LEU A 42 10.33 4.13 -7.23
C LEU A 42 11.15 2.87 -7.52
N PHE A 43 11.74 2.26 -6.49
CA PHE A 43 12.59 1.09 -6.64
C PHE A 43 11.82 -0.24 -6.63
N ASP A 44 10.48 -0.19 -6.58
CA ASP A 44 9.68 -1.38 -6.81
C ASP A 44 9.59 -1.69 -8.31
N THR A 45 10.58 -2.43 -8.79
CA THR A 45 10.70 -2.86 -10.19
C THR A 45 10.00 -4.19 -10.48
N ARG A 46 9.26 -4.75 -9.50
CA ARG A 46 8.47 -5.98 -9.71
C ARG A 46 7.32 -5.76 -10.72
N HIS A 47 6.95 -4.51 -10.94
CA HIS A 47 5.91 -4.05 -11.86
C HIS A 47 6.47 -2.91 -12.75
N SER A 48 5.89 -2.70 -13.94
CA SER A 48 6.33 -1.69 -14.92
C SER A 48 6.54 -0.29 -14.30
N GLU A 49 7.55 0.46 -14.76
CA GLU A 49 8.04 1.70 -14.13
C GLU A 49 6.93 2.72 -13.80
N GLU A 50 5.97 2.95 -14.70
CA GLU A 50 4.95 4.02 -14.57
C GLU A 50 3.55 3.55 -14.14
N MET A 51 3.31 2.24 -14.02
CA MET A 51 1.98 1.70 -13.74
C MET A 51 1.98 0.78 -12.53
N LEU A 52 0.96 0.91 -11.69
CA LEU A 52 0.62 -0.14 -10.75
C LEU A 52 -0.12 -1.24 -11.51
N SER A 53 0.58 -2.35 -11.76
CA SER A 53 -0.03 -3.55 -12.31
C SER A 53 -0.48 -4.46 -11.16
N THR A 54 -1.78 -4.62 -11.00
CA THR A 54 -2.30 -5.72 -10.19
C THR A 54 -2.05 -7.05 -10.90
N HIS A 55 -2.07 -8.15 -10.15
CA HIS A 55 -2.04 -9.51 -10.70
C HIS A 55 -3.13 -9.73 -11.78
N ASP A 56 -4.23 -8.96 -11.72
CA ASP A 56 -5.36 -9.02 -12.64
C ASP A 56 -5.19 -8.11 -13.90
N LYS A 57 -3.97 -7.63 -14.17
CA LYS A 57 -3.61 -6.76 -15.33
C LYS A 57 -4.37 -5.43 -15.38
N VAL A 58 -4.96 -5.00 -14.26
CA VAL A 58 -5.48 -3.65 -14.14
C VAL A 58 -4.30 -2.70 -13.95
N LEU A 59 -4.10 -1.79 -14.89
CA LEU A 59 -3.12 -0.72 -14.82
C LEU A 59 -3.79 0.57 -14.33
N VAL A 60 -3.22 1.20 -13.32
CA VAL A 60 -3.60 2.54 -12.86
C VAL A 60 -2.35 3.40 -12.84
N GLU A 61 -2.45 4.63 -13.33
CA GLU A 61 -1.38 5.62 -13.27
C GLU A 61 -0.96 5.83 -11.81
N ALA A 62 0.33 5.72 -11.55
CA ALA A 62 0.89 5.91 -10.23
C ALA A 62 2.17 6.73 -10.33
N MET A 63 2.31 7.71 -9.43
CA MET A 63 3.50 8.54 -9.34
C MET A 63 4.61 7.76 -8.64
N PRO A 64 5.72 7.43 -9.34
CA PRO A 64 6.85 6.76 -8.72
C PRO A 64 7.67 7.77 -7.91
N VAL A 65 7.85 7.51 -6.61
CA VAL A 65 8.61 8.39 -5.72
C VAL A 65 9.54 7.60 -4.80
N GLN A 66 10.64 8.23 -4.39
CA GLN A 66 11.55 7.66 -3.39
C GLN A 66 11.07 7.95 -1.97
N THR A 67 10.52 9.14 -1.75
CA THR A 67 9.98 9.59 -0.46
C THR A 67 8.60 10.22 -0.66
N LEU A 68 7.76 10.18 0.37
CA LEU A 68 6.43 10.81 0.29
C LEU A 68 6.52 12.34 0.35
N ALA A 69 7.64 12.87 0.86
CA ALA A 69 8.00 14.29 0.76
C ALA A 69 7.92 14.83 -0.69
N ASP A 70 8.26 14.01 -1.69
CA ASP A 70 8.21 14.39 -3.11
C ASP A 70 6.78 14.74 -3.57
N VAL A 71 5.76 14.15 -2.92
CA VAL A 71 4.33 14.34 -3.22
C VAL A 71 3.77 15.59 -2.52
N ARG A 72 4.43 16.12 -1.49
CA ARG A 72 3.90 17.25 -0.69
C ARG A 72 3.63 18.51 -1.53
N SER A 73 4.42 18.73 -2.58
CA SER A 73 4.30 19.93 -3.43
C SER A 73 3.01 20.00 -4.26
N CYS A 74 2.40 18.85 -4.56
CA CYS A 74 1.15 18.74 -5.32
C CYS A 74 0.00 18.18 -4.48
N LEU A 75 0.18 18.05 -3.15
CA LEU A 75 -0.80 17.42 -2.27
C LEU A 75 -2.14 18.18 -2.25
N ASP A 76 -2.11 19.50 -2.47
CA ASP A 76 -3.30 20.35 -2.51
C ASP A 76 -4.22 20.04 -3.71
N ASP A 77 -3.68 19.47 -4.79
CA ASP A 77 -4.42 19.15 -6.02
C ASP A 77 -5.30 17.90 -5.89
N TYR A 78 -5.13 17.10 -4.83
CA TYR A 78 -5.81 15.81 -4.65
C TYR A 78 -6.58 15.76 -3.33
N GLU A 79 -7.78 15.20 -3.31
CA GLU A 79 -8.51 14.91 -2.06
C GLU A 79 -8.18 13.52 -1.50
N VAL A 80 -7.76 12.58 -2.34
CA VAL A 80 -7.50 11.19 -1.97
C VAL A 80 -6.10 10.74 -2.41
N ILE A 81 -5.32 10.21 -1.47
CA ILE A 81 -3.97 9.73 -1.70
C ILE A 81 -3.92 8.23 -1.41
N GLY A 82 -3.58 7.44 -2.44
CA GLY A 82 -3.24 6.04 -2.30
C GLY A 82 -1.73 5.87 -2.19
N ILE A 83 -1.27 5.08 -1.23
CA ILE A 83 0.16 4.76 -1.04
C ILE A 83 0.31 3.25 -1.15
N ASP A 84 0.98 2.76 -2.18
CA ASP A 84 1.33 1.34 -2.28
C ASP A 84 2.73 1.08 -1.72
N GLU A 85 2.94 -0.14 -1.22
CA GLU A 85 4.19 -0.57 -0.60
C GLU A 85 4.68 0.37 0.52
N GLY A 86 3.73 0.82 1.36
CA GLY A 86 3.93 1.80 2.43
C GLY A 86 5.13 1.52 3.33
N GLN A 87 5.46 0.25 3.57
CA GLN A 87 6.58 -0.15 4.43
C GLN A 87 7.95 0.36 3.95
N PHE A 88 8.11 0.72 2.68
CA PHE A 88 9.38 1.22 2.14
C PHE A 88 9.60 2.72 2.35
N TYR A 89 8.58 3.46 2.78
CA TYR A 89 8.69 4.89 3.03
C TYR A 89 9.09 5.18 4.48
N PRO A 90 10.27 5.79 4.72
CA PRO A 90 10.71 6.14 6.07
C PRO A 90 9.86 7.27 6.67
N ASP A 91 9.29 8.13 5.83
CA ASP A 91 8.45 9.27 6.17
C ASP A 91 6.95 8.96 6.17
N LEU A 92 6.57 7.67 6.14
CA LEU A 92 5.18 7.20 6.07
C LEU A 92 4.29 7.80 7.17
N VAL A 93 4.72 7.69 8.43
CA VAL A 93 3.90 8.06 9.59
C VAL A 93 3.61 9.56 9.60
N GLU A 94 4.66 10.37 9.47
CA GLU A 94 4.57 11.83 9.42
C GLU A 94 3.67 12.28 8.25
N PHE A 95 3.92 11.76 7.05
CA PHE A 95 3.12 12.11 5.87
C PHE A 95 1.63 11.78 6.04
N CYS A 96 1.31 10.60 6.56
CA CYS A 96 -0.09 10.18 6.73
C CYS A 96 -0.82 11.07 7.73
N GLN A 97 -0.17 11.42 8.84
CA GLN A 97 -0.74 12.30 9.87
C GLN A 97 -0.96 13.71 9.34
N ASP A 98 0.04 14.28 8.67
CA ASP A 98 -0.06 15.62 8.08
C ASP A 98 -1.18 15.69 7.03
N ALA A 99 -1.20 14.74 6.10
CA ALA A 99 -2.22 14.69 5.05
C ALA A 99 -3.63 14.50 5.63
N ALA A 100 -3.81 13.61 6.61
CA ALA A 100 -5.10 13.43 7.28
C ALA A 100 -5.53 14.72 8.01
N ASN A 101 -4.63 15.40 8.72
CA ASN A 101 -4.90 16.67 9.39
C ASN A 101 -5.25 17.81 8.40
N MET A 102 -4.74 17.76 7.17
CA MET A 102 -5.13 18.66 6.08
C MET A 102 -6.53 18.36 5.49
N GLY A 103 -7.21 17.32 5.98
CA GLY A 103 -8.52 16.91 5.49
C GLY A 103 -8.46 16.01 4.25
N LYS A 104 -7.37 15.28 4.05
CA LYS A 104 -7.19 14.35 2.94
C LYS A 104 -7.57 12.92 3.36
N VAL A 105 -8.09 12.13 2.42
CA VAL A 105 -8.24 10.68 2.62
C VAL A 105 -6.96 10.00 2.20
N VAL A 106 -6.31 9.28 3.11
CA VAL A 106 -5.07 8.54 2.88
C VAL A 106 -5.36 7.05 2.99
N VAL A 107 -5.09 6.30 1.92
CA VAL A 107 -5.25 4.85 1.87
C VAL A 107 -3.88 4.21 1.67
N VAL A 108 -3.38 3.51 2.69
CA VAL A 108 -2.06 2.88 2.70
C VAL A 108 -2.21 1.38 2.49
N ALA A 109 -1.51 0.82 1.51
CA ALA A 109 -1.28 -0.61 1.35
C ALA A 109 0.16 -0.94 1.73
N ALA A 110 0.36 -1.86 2.67
CA ALA A 110 1.70 -2.18 3.16
C ALA A 110 1.83 -3.62 3.69
N LEU A 111 3.05 -4.13 3.74
CA LEU A 111 3.37 -5.34 4.50
C LEU A 111 3.35 -5.02 6.00
N ASP A 112 2.73 -5.87 6.82
CA ASP A 112 2.79 -5.76 8.28
C ASP A 112 4.07 -6.37 8.88
N GLY A 113 4.70 -7.29 8.17
CA GLY A 113 5.94 -7.92 8.64
C GLY A 113 6.88 -8.39 7.53
N THR A 114 8.15 -8.53 7.92
CA THR A 114 9.23 -9.08 7.10
C THR A 114 9.10 -10.60 6.98
N PHE A 115 9.93 -11.20 6.12
CA PHE A 115 10.02 -12.66 5.99
C PHE A 115 10.47 -13.37 7.29
N GLU A 116 11.14 -12.65 8.18
CA GLU A 116 11.53 -13.13 9.52
C GLU A 116 10.41 -12.99 10.55
N ARG A 117 9.22 -12.54 10.13
CA ARG A 117 8.07 -12.23 11.00
C ARG A 117 8.36 -11.11 12.01
N LYS A 118 9.26 -10.19 11.65
CA LYS A 118 9.45 -8.94 12.39
C LYS A 118 8.53 -7.89 11.80
N GLY A 119 7.90 -7.09 12.66
CA GLY A 119 7.02 -6.02 12.21
C GLY A 119 7.73 -4.95 11.40
N PHE A 120 7.08 -4.41 10.37
CA PHE A 120 7.49 -3.13 9.78
C PHE A 120 7.02 -2.01 10.71
N GLN A 121 7.97 -1.41 11.42
CA GLN A 121 7.68 -0.50 12.53
C GLN A 121 6.85 0.72 12.11
N ASN A 122 7.22 1.36 10.99
CA ASN A 122 6.48 2.48 10.40
C ASN A 122 5.02 2.12 10.06
N VAL A 123 4.75 0.88 9.62
CA VAL A 123 3.39 0.42 9.31
C VAL A 123 2.59 0.16 10.58
N ILE A 124 3.21 -0.45 11.59
CA ILE A 124 2.56 -0.76 12.88
C ILE A 124 2.19 0.52 13.62
N GLU A 125 3.03 1.55 13.54
CA GLU A 125 2.78 2.86 14.16
C GLU A 125 1.56 3.59 13.61
N LEU A 126 1.09 3.26 12.40
CA LEU A 126 -0.14 3.81 11.84
C LEU A 126 -1.41 3.21 12.44
N ILE A 127 -1.34 2.00 13.02
CA ILE A 127 -2.53 1.25 13.48
C ILE A 127 -3.36 2.04 14.50
N PRO A 128 -2.77 2.68 15.55
CA PRO A 128 -3.55 3.41 16.54
C PRO A 128 -4.25 4.66 16.00
N SER A 129 -3.70 5.27 14.94
CA SER A 129 -4.24 6.48 14.32
C SER A 129 -5.16 6.23 13.14
N ALA A 130 -5.20 5.01 12.61
CA ALA A 130 -6.03 4.67 11.45
C ALA A 130 -7.48 4.44 11.85
N GLU A 131 -8.41 5.13 11.19
CA GLU A 131 -9.85 4.92 11.38
C GLU A 131 -10.31 3.55 10.86
N GLN A 132 -9.57 2.97 9.91
CA GLN A 132 -9.82 1.63 9.41
C GLN A 132 -8.53 0.86 9.22
N VAL A 133 -8.46 -0.34 9.79
CA VAL A 133 -7.36 -1.29 9.55
C VAL A 133 -7.95 -2.60 9.07
N ILE A 134 -7.49 -3.09 7.92
CA ILE A 134 -7.84 -4.42 7.42
C ILE A 134 -6.57 -5.24 7.21
N LYS A 135 -6.61 -6.51 7.63
CA LYS A 135 -5.54 -7.48 7.36
C LYS A 135 -6.05 -8.52 6.36
N LEU A 136 -5.47 -8.50 5.17
CA LEU A 136 -5.73 -9.47 4.12
C LEU A 136 -4.85 -10.70 4.32
N ASN A 137 -5.40 -11.88 4.04
CA ASN A 137 -4.66 -13.12 3.99
C ASN A 137 -4.29 -13.46 2.54
N ALA A 138 -3.19 -14.17 2.37
CA ALA A 138 -2.87 -14.83 1.11
C ALA A 138 -3.29 -16.30 1.16
N ILE A 139 -3.42 -16.93 -0.01
CA ILE A 139 -3.55 -18.38 -0.10
C ILE A 139 -2.16 -19.00 0.01
N CYS A 140 -1.98 -19.92 0.96
CA CYS A 140 -0.71 -20.61 1.14
C CYS A 140 -0.35 -21.41 -0.12
N ALA A 141 0.80 -21.10 -0.73
CA ALA A 141 1.26 -21.80 -1.93
C ALA A 141 1.60 -23.29 -1.68
N SER A 142 1.77 -23.68 -0.42
CA SER A 142 2.13 -25.06 -0.03
C SER A 142 0.93 -25.96 0.27
N CYS A 143 -0.14 -25.43 0.87
CA CYS A 143 -1.29 -26.24 1.31
C CYS A 143 -2.63 -25.78 0.71
N GLY A 144 -2.66 -24.65 -0.01
CA GLY A 144 -3.88 -24.11 -0.62
C GLY A 144 -4.90 -23.55 0.38
N GLN A 145 -4.57 -23.45 1.67
CA GLN A 145 -5.45 -22.90 2.68
C GLN A 145 -5.40 -21.37 2.71
N ASP A 146 -6.52 -20.75 3.09
CA ASP A 146 -6.65 -19.32 3.40
C ASP A 146 -6.02 -19.01 4.77
N ALA A 147 -4.71 -19.26 4.86
CA ALA A 147 -3.90 -19.15 6.07
C ALA A 147 -2.48 -18.62 5.77
N GLY A 148 -2.25 -18.06 4.58
CA GLY A 148 -1.01 -17.37 4.25
C GLY A 148 -0.91 -16.10 5.07
N HIS A 149 -0.31 -16.20 6.26
CA HIS A 149 -0.22 -15.11 7.24
C HIS A 149 1.11 -14.37 7.17
N PHE A 150 2.10 -14.88 6.44
CA PHE A 150 3.43 -14.29 6.32
C PHE A 150 4.08 -14.61 4.96
N SER A 151 4.95 -13.70 4.52
CA SER A 151 5.73 -13.89 3.29
C SER A 151 6.97 -14.73 3.60
N LYS A 152 7.31 -15.70 2.75
CA LYS A 152 8.57 -16.46 2.85
C LYS A 152 9.44 -16.22 1.63
N CYS A 153 10.71 -15.90 1.85
CA CYS A 153 11.71 -15.95 0.80
C CYS A 153 12.11 -17.41 0.51
N LEU A 154 11.88 -17.88 -0.71
CA LEU A 154 12.37 -19.16 -1.20
C LEU A 154 13.73 -18.93 -1.87
N LEU A 155 14.79 -19.41 -1.22
CA LEU A 155 16.12 -19.47 -1.79
C LEU A 155 16.23 -20.75 -2.63
N THR A 156 15.93 -20.68 -3.92
CA THR A 156 16.26 -21.72 -4.89
C THR A 156 17.33 -21.21 -5.83
N LEU A 157 18.53 -21.81 -5.74
CA LEU A 157 19.65 -21.72 -6.70
C LEU A 157 19.73 -20.41 -7.49
N GLY A 158 20.12 -19.32 -6.83
CA GLY A 158 20.54 -18.08 -7.49
C GLY A 158 19.43 -17.11 -7.92
N VAL A 159 18.16 -17.39 -7.65
CA VAL A 159 17.05 -16.44 -7.89
C VAL A 159 16.20 -16.31 -6.63
N ASN A 160 16.12 -15.10 -6.08
CA ASN A 160 15.24 -14.81 -4.94
C ASN A 160 13.79 -14.82 -5.43
N HIS A 161 12.98 -15.78 -4.97
CA HIS A 161 11.53 -15.79 -5.17
C HIS A 161 10.82 -15.67 -3.82
N CYS A 162 9.88 -14.73 -3.70
CA CYS A 162 9.00 -14.64 -2.53
C CYS A 162 7.72 -15.47 -2.78
N ALA A 163 7.28 -16.23 -1.78
CA ALA A 163 6.01 -16.99 -1.81
C ALA A 163 5.35 -16.97 -0.42
N ASP A 164 4.02 -16.98 -0.36
CA ASP A 164 3.31 -16.99 0.93
C ASP A 164 3.11 -18.41 1.45
N ARG A 165 3.18 -18.55 2.78
CA ARG A 165 2.95 -19.81 3.49
C ARG A 165 2.02 -19.66 4.67
#